data_AF-A0A352PY60-F1
#
_entry.id   AF-A0A352PY60-F1
#
_cell.length_a   1.000
_cell.length_b   1.000
_cell.length_c   1.000
_cell.angle_alpha   90.00
_cell.angle_beta   90.00
_cell.angle_gamma   90.00
#
_symmetry.space_group_name_H-M   'P 1'
#
loop_
_entity.id
_entity.type
_entity.pdbx_description
1 polymer ?
#
loop_
_entity_poly.entity_id
_entity_poly.type
_entity_poly.pdbx_seq_one_letter_code
_entity_poly.pdbx_strand_id
1 'polypeptide(L)'
;VVGEPGDPAIRTISEQAYRFASAYPMIQALITAMAEQQPIPPTTFYDLDHAAYDPEWPVDEMSPVDAENWLPRLVEPLAAGVATLDDEALDLMAHVPLIGDTVTTHWLTGRLLDHLWYWYGLVFRGVWEEKKRQDASEG
;
A
#
# COMPACT_ATOMS: atom_id res chain seq x y z
N VAL A 1 5.06 18.43 -20.66
CA VAL A 1 3.58 18.63 -20.63
C VAL A 1 3.02 17.81 -19.47
N VAL A 2 2.29 18.42 -18.52
CA VAL A 2 1.55 17.66 -17.49
C VAL A 2 0.47 16.88 -18.24
N GLY A 3 0.50 15.55 -18.20
CA GLY A 3 -0.34 14.72 -19.06
C GLY A 3 -1.81 15.05 -18.90
N GLU A 4 -2.52 15.10 -20.03
CA GLU A 4 -3.92 15.50 -20.07
C GLU A 4 -4.75 14.57 -19.16
N PRO A 5 -5.74 15.11 -18.42
CA PRO A 5 -6.72 14.30 -17.72
C PRO A 5 -7.33 13.27 -18.68
N GLY A 6 -7.06 11.98 -18.44
CA GLY A 6 -7.45 10.89 -19.33
C GLY A 6 -6.29 10.12 -20.00
N ASP A 7 -5.02 10.48 -19.75
CA ASP A 7 -3.88 9.65 -20.16
C ASP A 7 -3.94 8.27 -19.46
N PRO A 8 -4.06 7.15 -20.20
CA PRO A 8 -4.13 5.81 -19.62
C PRO A 8 -2.95 5.47 -18.69
N ALA A 9 -1.76 6.04 -18.94
CA ALA A 9 -0.59 5.82 -18.10
C ALA A 9 -0.75 6.51 -16.74
N ILE A 10 -1.19 7.77 -16.73
CA ILE A 10 -1.47 8.52 -15.49
C ILE A 10 -2.56 7.82 -14.69
N ARG A 11 -3.67 7.44 -15.35
CA ARG A 11 -4.75 6.71 -14.69
C ARG A 11 -4.26 5.42 -14.03
N THR A 12 -3.42 4.65 -14.73
CA THR A 12 -2.86 3.39 -14.20
C THR A 12 -1.98 3.64 -12.97
N ILE A 13 -1.11 4.65 -13.02
CA ILE A 13 -0.25 5.05 -11.90
C ILE A 13 -1.10 5.46 -10.70
N SER A 14 -2.13 6.29 -10.93
CA SER A 14 -3.05 6.72 -9.89
C SER A 14 -3.78 5.54 -9.25
N GLU A 15 -4.38 4.64 -10.05
CA GLU A 15 -5.09 3.46 -9.55
C GLU A 15 -4.19 2.60 -8.65
N GLN A 16 -2.92 2.45 -9.01
CA GLN A 16 -1.93 1.72 -8.19
C GLN A 16 -1.56 2.48 -6.91
N ALA A 17 -1.40 3.81 -6.98
CA ALA A 17 -1.12 4.64 -5.81
C ALA A 17 -2.28 4.64 -4.81
N TYR A 18 -3.52 4.65 -5.31
CA TYR A 18 -4.72 4.48 -4.48
C TYR A 18 -4.76 3.12 -3.81
N ARG A 19 -4.45 2.04 -4.52
CA ARG A 19 -4.36 0.69 -3.91
C ARG A 19 -3.35 0.66 -2.76
N PHE A 20 -2.18 1.26 -2.95
CA PHE A 20 -1.20 1.39 -1.87
C PHE A 20 -1.76 2.19 -0.69
N ALA A 21 -2.28 3.39 -0.95
CA ALA A 21 -2.76 4.31 0.08
C ALA A 21 -3.93 3.75 0.89
N SER A 22 -4.85 3.04 0.23
CA SER A 22 -6.02 2.46 0.88
C SER A 22 -5.70 1.16 1.62
N ALA A 23 -4.76 0.34 1.14
CA ALA A 23 -4.34 -0.88 1.83
C ALA A 23 -3.52 -0.55 3.10
N TYR A 24 -2.78 0.56 3.09
CA TYR A 24 -1.93 0.99 4.20
C TYR A 24 -2.64 1.02 5.57
N PRO A 25 -3.73 1.79 5.79
CA PRO A 25 -4.37 1.88 7.11
C PRO A 25 -4.99 0.54 7.55
N MET A 26 -5.45 -0.28 6.61
CA MET A 26 -6.00 -1.61 6.89
C MET A 26 -4.92 -2.56 7.39
N ILE A 27 -3.74 -2.53 6.76
CA ILE A 27 -2.58 -3.34 7.16
C ILE A 27 -2.05 -2.89 8.52
N GLN A 28 -1.96 -1.58 8.73
CA GLN A 28 -1.57 -1.04 10.03
C GLN A 28 -2.54 -1.52 11.14
N ALA A 29 -3.86 -1.45 10.90
CA ALA A 29 -4.86 -1.91 11.86
C ALA A 29 -4.75 -3.41 12.16
N LEU A 30 -4.47 -4.26 11.16
CA LEU A 30 -4.28 -5.70 11.35
C LEU A 30 -3.05 -6.01 12.21
N ILE A 31 -1.92 -5.36 11.93
CA ILE A 31 -0.67 -5.53 12.69
C ILE A 31 -0.86 -5.04 14.13
N THR A 32 -1.43 -3.85 14.31
CA THR A 32 -1.71 -3.28 15.63
C THR A 32 -2.67 -4.15 16.43
N ALA A 33 -3.78 -4.61 15.84
CA ALA A 33 -4.74 -5.46 16.54
C ALA A 33 -4.08 -6.74 17.05
N MET A 34 -3.18 -7.33 16.27
CA MET A 34 -2.45 -8.52 16.65
C MET A 34 -1.42 -8.25 17.76
N ALA A 35 -0.59 -7.21 17.59
CA ALA A 35 0.43 -6.82 18.58
C ALA A 35 -0.17 -6.41 19.93
N GLU A 36 -1.36 -5.80 19.92
CA GLU A 36 -2.07 -5.35 21.11
C GLU A 36 -3.12 -6.36 21.62
N GLN A 37 -3.21 -7.55 21.01
CA GLN A 37 -4.20 -8.60 21.34
C GLN A 37 -5.65 -8.11 21.32
N GLN A 38 -5.96 -7.17 20.44
CA GLN A 38 -7.31 -6.69 20.18
C GLN A 38 -8.05 -7.61 19.20
N PRO A 39 -9.39 -7.50 19.08
CA PRO A 39 -10.13 -8.23 18.05
C PRO A 39 -9.60 -7.93 16.65
N ILE A 40 -9.22 -8.98 15.91
CA ILE A 40 -8.67 -8.85 14.56
C ILE A 40 -9.81 -8.46 13.59
N PRO A 41 -9.67 -7.35 12.84
CA PRO A 41 -10.65 -6.95 11.84
C PRO A 41 -10.93 -8.07 10.83
N PRO A 42 -12.18 -8.26 10.38
CA PRO A 42 -12.55 -9.29 9.41
C PRO A 42 -12.19 -8.88 7.97
N THR A 43 -10.94 -8.44 7.75
CA THR A 43 -10.43 -7.98 6.46
C THR A 43 -10.06 -9.16 5.56
N THR A 44 -10.36 -9.07 4.27
CA THR A 44 -9.98 -10.06 3.23
C THR A 44 -8.97 -9.48 2.23
N PHE A 45 -8.35 -10.33 1.41
CA PHE A 45 -7.46 -9.87 0.34
C PHE A 45 -8.23 -9.10 -0.72
N TYR A 46 -9.51 -9.45 -0.92
CA TYR A 46 -10.39 -8.68 -1.76
C TYR A 46 -10.51 -7.24 -1.24
N ASP A 47 -10.69 -7.04 0.06
CA ASP A 47 -10.77 -5.71 0.66
C ASP A 47 -9.46 -4.94 0.50
N LEU A 48 -8.31 -5.58 0.71
CA LEU A 48 -6.99 -4.95 0.49
C LEU A 48 -6.77 -4.56 -0.98
N ASP A 49 -7.18 -5.40 -1.92
CA ASP A 49 -7.07 -5.15 -3.37
C ASP A 49 -8.12 -4.15 -3.89
N HIS A 50 -9.27 -4.03 -3.21
CA HIS A 50 -10.42 -3.24 -3.68
C HIS A 50 -10.69 -1.96 -2.90
N ALA A 51 -9.94 -1.68 -1.82
CA ALA A 51 -10.06 -0.41 -1.09
C ALA A 51 -9.76 0.84 -1.96
N ALA A 52 -9.25 0.65 -3.19
CA ALA A 52 -9.06 1.69 -4.19
C ALA A 52 -10.29 1.99 -5.09
N TYR A 53 -11.35 1.19 -5.04
CA TYR A 53 -12.52 1.36 -5.93
C TYR A 53 -13.61 2.27 -5.36
N ASP A 54 -13.47 2.73 -4.11
CA ASP A 54 -14.28 3.81 -3.53
C ASP A 54 -13.39 4.88 -2.89
N PRO A 55 -12.52 5.55 -3.68
CA PRO A 55 -11.63 6.54 -3.11
C PRO A 55 -12.43 7.81 -2.80
N GLU A 56 -12.29 8.34 -1.59
CA GLU A 56 -12.77 9.70 -1.24
C GLU A 56 -12.17 10.78 -2.14
N TRP A 57 -11.13 10.44 -2.90
CA TRP A 57 -10.30 11.34 -3.69
C TRP A 57 -10.26 10.87 -5.17
N PRO A 58 -10.25 11.77 -6.17
CA PRO A 58 -10.41 11.38 -7.57
C PRO A 58 -9.20 10.62 -8.12
N VAL A 59 -9.45 9.50 -8.79
CA VAL A 59 -8.43 8.66 -9.44
C VAL A 59 -7.64 9.42 -10.51
N ASP A 60 -8.23 10.44 -11.12
CA ASP A 60 -7.60 11.17 -12.23
C ASP A 60 -6.66 12.31 -11.79
N GLU A 61 -6.51 12.54 -10.48
CA GLU A 61 -5.77 13.70 -9.93
C GLU A 61 -4.34 13.40 -9.50
N MET A 62 -3.92 12.13 -9.40
CA MET A 62 -2.58 11.80 -8.92
C MET A 62 -1.54 11.82 -10.05
N SER A 63 -0.71 12.86 -10.10
CA SER A 63 0.37 12.91 -11.09
C SER A 63 1.54 11.99 -10.68
N PRO A 64 2.42 11.62 -11.64
CA PRO A 64 3.66 10.90 -11.32
C PRO A 64 4.54 11.61 -10.28
N VAL A 65 4.50 12.95 -10.26
CA VAL A 65 5.24 13.77 -9.29
C VAL A 65 4.63 13.68 -7.89
N ASP A 66 3.30 13.64 -7.79
CA ASP A 66 2.62 13.48 -6.50
C ASP A 66 2.92 12.11 -5.92
N ALA A 67 2.83 11.05 -6.72
CA ALA A 67 3.18 9.70 -6.32
C ALA A 67 4.63 9.58 -5.81
N GLU A 68 5.59 10.16 -6.52
CA GLU A 68 7.01 10.14 -6.14
C GLU A 68 7.28 10.86 -4.81
N ASN A 69 6.60 11.97 -4.54
CA ASN A 69 6.84 12.78 -3.34
C ASN A 69 6.04 12.32 -2.12
N TRP A 70 4.84 11.79 -2.34
CA TRP A 70 3.89 11.49 -1.26
C TRP A 70 4.03 10.07 -0.73
N LEU A 71 4.13 9.07 -1.60
CA LEU A 71 4.13 7.66 -1.19
C LEU A 71 5.28 7.29 -0.23
N PRO A 72 6.53 7.76 -0.40
CA PRO A 72 7.59 7.48 0.56
C PRO A 72 7.25 7.95 1.99
N ARG A 73 6.52 9.06 2.12
CA ARG A 73 6.11 9.62 3.43
C ARG A 73 5.07 8.77 4.15
N LEU A 74 4.34 7.93 3.41
CA LEU A 74 3.41 6.95 3.98
C LEU A 74 4.12 5.67 4.44
N VAL A 75 5.28 5.33 3.88
CA VAL A 75 6.02 4.11 4.25
C VAL A 75 6.75 4.31 5.59
N GLU A 76 7.29 5.51 5.84
CA GLU A 76 8.09 5.80 7.04
C GLU A 76 7.37 5.47 8.37
N PRO A 77 6.10 5.86 8.59
CA PRO A 77 5.40 5.55 9.83
C PRO A 77 5.16 4.05 10.04
N LEU A 78 4.97 3.26 8.99
CA LEU A 78 4.77 1.82 9.09
C LEU A 78 6.07 1.09 9.42
N ALA A 79 7.18 1.49 8.78
CA ALA A 79 8.49 0.97 9.13
C ALA A 79 8.84 1.30 10.59
N ALA A 80 8.53 2.52 11.05
CA ALA A 80 8.72 2.91 12.44
C ALA A 80 7.83 2.11 13.40
N GLY A 81 6.54 1.94 13.08
CA GLY A 81 5.59 1.18 13.89
C GLY A 81 5.99 -0.30 14.05
N VAL A 82 6.35 -0.96 12.94
CA VAL A 82 6.84 -2.35 12.97
C VAL A 82 8.16 -2.45 13.74
N ALA A 83 9.05 -1.47 13.60
CA ALA A 83 10.32 -1.45 14.33
C ALA A 83 10.17 -1.25 15.85
N THR A 84 8.98 -0.85 16.32
CA THR A 84 8.70 -0.74 17.77
C THR A 84 8.18 -2.04 18.40
N LEU A 85 7.88 -3.06 17.60
CA LEU A 85 7.48 -4.37 18.10
C LEU A 85 8.69 -5.09 18.71
N ASP A 86 8.54 -5.56 19.94
CA ASP A 86 9.54 -6.42 20.58
C ASP A 86 9.35 -7.90 20.22
N ASP A 87 10.29 -8.75 20.64
CA ASP A 87 10.26 -10.18 20.34
C ASP A 87 8.98 -10.85 20.85
N GLU A 88 8.46 -10.43 22.01
CA GLU A 88 7.21 -10.97 22.57
C GLU A 88 6.01 -10.62 21.67
N ALA A 89 5.90 -9.38 21.21
CA ALA A 89 4.83 -8.96 20.31
C ALA A 89 4.90 -9.65 18.95
N LEU A 90 6.12 -9.90 18.45
CA LEU A 90 6.36 -10.60 17.17
C LEU A 90 5.99 -12.09 17.22
N ASP A 91 6.12 -12.73 18.38
CA ASP A 91 5.82 -14.14 18.59
C ASP A 91 4.35 -14.45 18.94
N LEU A 92 3.52 -13.41 19.20
CA LEU A 92 2.09 -13.59 19.45
C LEU A 92 1.42 -14.35 18.30
N MET A 93 0.56 -15.31 18.64
CA MET A 93 -0.21 -16.11 17.68
C MET A 93 -1.69 -15.76 17.76
N ALA A 94 -2.33 -15.59 16.60
CA ALA A 94 -3.76 -15.37 16.52
C ALA A 94 -4.33 -15.92 15.22
N HIS A 95 -5.60 -16.33 15.26
CA HIS A 95 -6.33 -16.69 14.05
C HIS A 95 -6.64 -15.43 13.25
N VAL A 96 -6.12 -15.34 12.03
CA VAL A 96 -6.29 -14.18 11.15
C VAL A 96 -7.29 -14.55 10.05
N PRO A 97 -8.51 -13.95 10.03
CA PRO A 97 -9.53 -14.27 9.03
C PRO A 97 -9.05 -14.10 7.58
N LEU A 98 -8.23 -13.09 7.31
CA LEU A 98 -7.59 -12.83 6.01
C LEU A 98 -6.84 -14.07 5.47
N ILE A 99 -6.19 -14.80 6.37
CA ILE A 99 -5.34 -15.96 6.06
C ILE A 99 -6.14 -17.26 6.17
N GLY A 100 -7.18 -17.28 6.99
CA GLY A 100 -7.94 -18.49 7.32
C GLY A 100 -7.18 -19.44 8.24
N ASP A 101 -6.11 -18.98 8.91
CA ASP A 101 -5.25 -19.78 9.77
C ASP A 101 -4.72 -18.98 10.97
N THR A 102 -4.12 -19.68 11.93
CA THR A 102 -3.40 -19.10 13.06
C THR A 102 -1.94 -18.88 12.67
N VAL A 103 -1.49 -17.63 12.74
CA VAL A 103 -0.14 -17.22 12.35
C VAL A 103 0.50 -16.37 13.46
N THR A 104 1.82 -16.15 13.38
CA THR A 104 2.52 -15.22 14.27
C THR A 104 2.44 -13.77 13.75
N THR A 105 2.58 -12.79 14.65
CA THR A 105 2.58 -11.36 14.27
C THR A 105 3.70 -11.08 13.28
N HIS A 106 4.87 -11.71 13.48
CA HIS A 106 5.99 -11.62 12.56
C HIS A 106 5.62 -12.13 11.15
N TRP A 107 5.02 -13.31 11.04
CA TRP A 107 4.63 -13.88 9.75
C TRP A 107 3.58 -13.01 9.05
N LEU A 108 2.55 -12.56 9.80
CA LEU A 108 1.51 -11.69 9.27
C LEU A 108 2.11 -10.37 8.77
N THR A 109 2.94 -9.72 9.58
CA THR A 109 3.59 -8.45 9.26
C THR A 109 4.41 -8.58 7.99
N GLY A 110 5.27 -9.60 7.87
CA GLY A 110 6.04 -9.84 6.65
C GLY A 110 5.15 -10.01 5.43
N ARG A 111 4.09 -10.80 5.53
CA ARG A 111 3.18 -11.06 4.40
C ARG A 111 2.41 -9.82 3.96
N LEU A 112 1.97 -8.99 4.89
CA LEU A 112 1.24 -7.75 4.59
C LEU A 112 2.19 -6.67 4.03
N LEU A 113 3.41 -6.59 4.54
CA LEU A 113 4.43 -5.68 3.98
C LEU A 113 4.80 -6.06 2.54
N ASP A 114 4.97 -7.35 2.23
CA ASP A 114 5.18 -7.81 0.85
C ASP A 114 4.06 -7.35 -0.09
N HIS A 115 2.80 -7.39 0.39
CA HIS A 115 1.65 -6.93 -0.37
C HIS A 115 1.70 -5.41 -0.64
N LEU A 116 2.06 -4.59 0.35
CA LEU A 116 2.24 -3.15 0.15
C LEU A 116 3.40 -2.83 -0.80
N TRP A 117 4.53 -3.53 -0.64
CA TRP A 117 5.70 -3.33 -1.49
C TRP A 117 5.43 -3.69 -2.95
N TYR A 118 4.57 -4.68 -3.21
CA TYR A 118 4.12 -5.00 -4.55
C TYR A 118 3.45 -3.79 -5.22
N TRP A 119 2.46 -3.16 -4.57
CA TRP A 119 1.77 -1.99 -5.12
C TRP A 119 2.71 -0.80 -5.27
N TYR A 120 3.56 -0.55 -4.26
CA TYR A 120 4.57 0.50 -4.31
C TYR A 120 5.52 0.34 -5.52
N GLY A 121 6.00 -0.89 -5.75
CA GLY A 121 6.88 -1.20 -6.88
C GLY A 121 6.22 -0.98 -8.24
N LEU A 122 4.93 -1.29 -8.38
CA LEU A 122 4.17 -1.01 -9.59
C LEU A 122 4.06 0.50 -9.86
N VAL A 123 3.76 1.30 -8.83
CA VAL A 123 3.68 2.77 -8.95
C VAL A 123 5.03 3.33 -9.43
N PHE A 124 6.12 2.98 -8.74
CA PHE A 124 7.46 3.49 -9.10
C PHE A 124 7.87 3.12 -10.51
N ARG A 125 7.54 1.90 -10.93
CA ARG A 125 7.75 1.47 -12.31
C ARG A 125 6.96 2.34 -13.28
N GLY A 126 5.68 2.56 -13.03
CA GLY A 126 4.83 3.40 -13.88
C GLY A 126 5.35 4.84 -13.99
N VAL A 127 5.74 5.44 -12.86
CA VAL A 127 6.36 6.79 -12.82
C VAL A 127 7.63 6.84 -13.68
N TRP A 128 8.50 5.84 -13.57
CA TRP A 128 9.75 5.79 -14.34
C TRP A 128 9.50 5.61 -15.85
N GLU A 129 8.56 4.74 -16.23
CA GLU A 129 8.19 4.52 -17.63
C GLU A 129 7.59 5.80 -18.24
N GLU A 130 6.77 6.54 -17.48
CA GLU A 130 6.18 7.80 -17.93
C GLU A 130 7.21 8.92 -18.11
N LYS A 131 8.16 9.08 -17.17
CA LYS A 131 9.25 10.05 -17.32
C LYS A 131 10.07 9.80 -18.59
N LYS A 132 10.41 8.53 -18.87
CA LYS A 132 11.12 8.15 -20.10
C LYS A 132 10.35 8.51 -21.37
N ARG A 133 9.02 8.35 -21.36
CA ARG A 133 8.16 8.71 -22.49
C ARG A 133 8.19 10.22 -22.74
N GLN A 134 8.11 11.02 -21.67
CA GLN A 134 8.17 12.47 -21.75
C GLN A 134 9.52 12.95 -22.31
N ASP A 135 10.64 12.42 -21.79
CA ASP A 135 11.99 12.75 -22.26
C ASP A 135 12.16 12.44 -23.77
N ALA A 136 11.60 11.32 -24.24
CA ALA A 136 11.65 10.92 -25.65
C ALA A 136 10.75 11.77 -26.57
N SER A 137 9.76 12.48 -26.01
CA SER A 137 8.85 13.35 -26.77
C SER A 137 9.35 14.80 -26.90
N GLU A 138 10.32 15.20 -26.08
CA GLU A 138 10.88 16.55 -26.03
C GLU A 138 12.22 16.69 -26.80
N GLY A 139 12.79 15.60 -27.32
CA GLY A 139 14.04 15.55 -28.09
C GLY A 139 13.85 15.22 -29.57
#